data_AF-A0A944N248-F1
#
_entry.id   AF-A0A944N248-F1
#
_cell.length_a   1.000
_cell.length_b   1.000
_cell.length_c   1.000
_cell.angle_alpha   90.00
_cell.angle_beta   90.00
_cell.angle_gamma   90.00
#
_symmetry.space_group_name_H-M   'P 1'
#
loop_
_entity.id
_entity.type
_entity.pdbx_description
1 polymer ?
#
loop_
_entity_poly.entity_id
_entity_poly.type
_entity_poly.pdbx_seq_one_letter_code
_entity_poly.pdbx_strand_id
1 'polypeptide(L)'
;CVDADKAAWAISKVYLYTDAYCTTGKQTITMLGDTVSSPAEANKTDFAGTPDLGSATIANGTYNCVATKMWDNITYSPATTTTSGNCAKATDYTQDICGSDNASSVTAIYDPDNSSTYNCSLDSAPTNEWIWIYFSTASTDSDNVTLADLENDFHPPTSDNLSNGVPLASALVVSAASSGSLKTTITNRVADDTTECMMYKPAFSFE
;
A
#
# COMPACT_ATOMS: atom_id res chain seq x y z
N CYS A 1 -14.99 -1.12 13.80
CA CYS A 1 -13.88 -0.30 13.28
C CYS A 1 -14.11 1.16 13.66
N VAL A 2 -13.02 1.94 13.66
CA VAL A 2 -12.98 3.38 13.90
C VAL A 2 -12.11 4.04 12.82
N ASP A 3 -12.17 5.36 12.74
CA ASP A 3 -11.30 6.13 11.85
C ASP A 3 -9.85 6.07 12.36
N ALA A 4 -8.89 6.04 11.43
CA ALA A 4 -7.51 6.35 11.76
C ALA A 4 -7.27 7.86 11.78
N ASP A 5 -6.34 8.31 12.62
CA ASP A 5 -5.76 9.65 12.57
C ASP A 5 -4.31 9.66 12.08
N LYS A 6 -3.71 8.48 11.88
CA LYS A 6 -2.41 8.25 11.24
C LYS A 6 -2.46 7.00 10.39
N ALA A 7 -1.82 7.03 9.23
CA ALA A 7 -1.54 5.84 8.43
C ALA A 7 -0.22 6.06 7.69
N ALA A 8 0.86 5.47 8.18
CA ALA A 8 2.21 5.80 7.76
C ALA A 8 3.02 4.59 7.32
N TRP A 9 3.69 4.73 6.17
CA TRP A 9 4.59 3.72 5.63
C TRP A 9 5.71 4.37 4.82
N ALA A 10 6.79 3.62 4.60
CA ALA A 10 7.89 4.06 3.77
C ALA A 10 7.71 3.57 2.33
N ILE A 11 8.13 4.38 1.36
CA ILE A 11 8.14 4.03 -0.07
C ILE A 11 9.56 4.21 -0.58
N SER A 12 10.12 3.21 -1.24
CA SER A 12 11.44 3.32 -1.88
C SER A 12 11.32 3.77 -3.34
N LYS A 13 10.31 3.26 -4.05
CA LYS A 13 10.11 3.45 -5.49
C LYS A 13 8.64 3.38 -5.86
N VAL A 14 8.24 4.13 -6.89
CA VAL A 14 6.91 4.08 -7.48
C VAL A 14 7.02 3.93 -8.99
N TYR A 15 6.20 3.05 -9.56
CA TYR A 15 5.97 2.94 -10.99
C TYR A 15 4.57 3.40 -11.35
N LEU A 16 4.47 4.23 -12.39
CA LEU A 16 3.22 4.67 -12.97
C LEU A 16 3.05 4.04 -14.34
N TYR A 17 1.88 3.47 -14.63
CA TYR A 17 1.58 2.80 -15.89
C TYR A 17 0.34 3.42 -16.54
N THR A 18 0.38 3.54 -17.86
CA THR A 18 -0.72 4.15 -18.61
C THR A 18 -1.91 3.21 -18.80
N ASP A 19 -1.70 1.90 -18.75
CA ASP A 19 -2.77 0.90 -18.77
C ASP A 19 -3.16 0.47 -17.35
N ALA A 20 -4.33 -0.15 -17.23
CA ALA A 20 -4.84 -0.63 -15.96
C ALA A 20 -4.23 -1.97 -15.50
N TYR A 21 -3.43 -2.64 -16.31
CA TYR A 21 -2.80 -3.93 -15.97
C TYR A 21 -1.32 -3.79 -15.58
N CYS A 22 -0.84 -2.55 -15.43
CA CYS A 22 0.51 -2.25 -14.97
C CYS A 22 1.61 -2.77 -15.91
N THR A 23 1.39 -2.72 -17.24
CA THR A 23 2.29 -3.35 -18.24
C THR A 23 2.99 -2.37 -19.17
N THR A 24 2.40 -1.19 -19.40
CA THR A 24 2.73 -0.28 -20.50
C THR A 24 2.91 1.14 -19.99
N GLY A 25 3.77 1.91 -20.67
CA GLY A 25 3.94 3.34 -20.39
C GLY A 25 4.61 3.65 -19.05
N LYS A 26 5.39 2.70 -18.51
CA LYS A 26 6.07 2.80 -17.22
C LYS A 26 6.84 4.13 -17.08
N GLN A 27 6.55 4.87 -16.01
CA GLN A 27 7.36 5.96 -15.49
C GLN A 27 7.87 5.58 -14.10
N THR A 28 9.03 6.08 -13.72
CA THR A 28 9.65 5.77 -12.43
C THR A 28 9.78 7.02 -11.58
N ILE A 29 9.37 6.91 -10.33
CA ILE A 29 9.63 7.89 -9.28
C ILE A 29 10.48 7.20 -8.21
N THR A 30 11.63 7.78 -7.92
CA THR A 30 12.49 7.32 -6.82
C THR A 30 12.18 8.16 -5.59
N MET A 31 11.86 7.47 -4.50
CA MET A 31 11.57 8.07 -3.20
C MET A 31 12.82 7.92 -2.33
N LEU A 32 12.84 6.96 -1.39
CA LEU A 32 14.04 6.65 -0.60
C LEU A 32 15.13 5.94 -1.42
N GLY A 33 14.77 5.28 -2.52
CA GLY A 33 15.69 4.50 -3.36
C GLY A 33 16.08 3.14 -2.78
N ASP A 34 16.74 2.32 -3.59
CA ASP A 34 17.06 0.91 -3.27
C ASP A 34 18.25 0.76 -2.30
N THR A 35 18.95 1.84 -1.93
CA THR A 35 20.08 1.78 -0.97
C THR A 35 19.61 1.73 0.49
N VAL A 36 18.35 2.07 0.76
CA VAL A 36 17.77 2.01 2.11
C VAL A 36 17.19 0.61 2.32
N SER A 37 17.93 -0.27 3.00
CA SER A 37 17.48 -1.64 3.26
C SER A 37 16.60 -1.79 4.50
N SER A 38 16.61 -0.81 5.41
CA SER A 38 15.80 -0.79 6.63
C SER A 38 15.42 0.66 6.95
N PRO A 39 14.24 1.13 6.51
CA PRO A 39 13.74 2.47 6.83
C PRO A 39 13.40 2.58 8.32
N ALA A 40 13.71 3.73 8.91
CA ALA A 40 13.28 4.08 10.27
C ALA A 40 11.88 4.74 10.24
N GLU A 41 11.26 4.93 11.41
CA GLU A 41 9.98 5.66 11.52
C GLU A 41 10.02 7.05 10.86
N ALA A 42 11.17 7.74 10.91
CA ALA A 42 11.34 9.06 10.27
C ALA A 42 11.32 9.00 8.73
N ASN A 43 11.43 7.80 8.14
CA ASN A 43 11.30 7.59 6.70
C ASN A 43 9.85 7.25 6.29
N LYS A 44 8.97 6.97 7.24
CA LYS A 44 7.55 6.71 6.96
C LYS A 44 6.85 8.04 6.71
N THR A 45 6.03 8.07 5.66
CA THR A 45 5.18 9.20 5.32
C THR A 45 3.79 8.94 5.87
N ASP A 46 3.17 9.92 6.53
CA ASP A 46 1.79 9.80 7.00
C ASP A 46 0.79 10.21 5.92
N PHE A 47 -0.03 9.26 5.50
CA PHE A 47 -1.05 9.37 4.47
C PHE A 47 -2.44 9.67 5.03
N ALA A 48 -2.58 9.94 6.34
CA ALA A 48 -3.81 10.48 6.91
C ALA A 48 -4.14 11.90 6.40
N GLY A 49 -3.12 12.63 5.97
CA GLY A 49 -3.25 13.93 5.32
C GLY A 49 -2.98 13.87 3.82
N THR A 50 -2.47 14.98 3.27
CA THR A 50 -2.00 15.10 1.89
C THR A 50 -0.48 15.30 1.90
N PRO A 51 0.31 14.25 2.17
CA PRO A 51 1.76 14.39 2.26
C PRO A 51 2.34 14.78 0.90
N ASP A 52 3.36 15.65 0.92
CA ASP A 52 4.20 15.87 -0.25
C ASP A 52 5.17 14.69 -0.39
N LEU A 53 4.99 13.92 -1.47
CA LEU A 53 5.86 12.80 -1.83
C LEU A 53 7.10 13.26 -2.62
N GLY A 54 7.24 14.57 -2.81
CA GLY A 54 8.30 15.20 -3.58
C GLY A 54 7.86 15.51 -5.01
N SER A 55 8.86 15.78 -5.85
CA SER A 55 8.64 16.12 -7.25
C SER A 55 9.39 15.17 -8.17
N ALA A 56 8.76 14.82 -9.29
CA ALA A 56 9.36 14.03 -10.35
C ALA A 56 8.91 14.58 -11.71
N THR A 57 9.78 14.46 -12.71
CA THR A 57 9.40 14.75 -14.10
C THR A 57 8.70 13.53 -14.67
N ILE A 58 7.39 13.63 -14.84
CA ILE A 58 6.52 12.57 -15.38
C ILE A 58 5.99 13.06 -16.72
N ALA A 59 5.99 12.19 -17.74
CA ALA A 59 5.40 12.54 -19.03
C ALA A 59 3.90 12.85 -18.88
N ASN A 60 3.36 13.69 -19.78
CA ASN A 60 1.91 13.91 -19.80
C ASN A 60 1.19 12.60 -20.17
N GLY A 61 0.11 12.29 -19.45
CA GLY A 61 -0.64 11.06 -19.64
C GLY A 61 -1.65 10.80 -18.53
N THR A 62 -2.45 9.76 -18.73
CA THR A 62 -3.33 9.21 -17.70
C THR A 62 -2.75 7.87 -17.25
N TYR A 63 -2.46 7.76 -15.95
CA TYR A 63 -1.85 6.61 -15.34
C TYR A 63 -2.90 5.83 -14.55
N ASN A 64 -3.29 4.69 -15.11
CA ASN A 64 -4.40 3.85 -14.64
C ASN A 64 -3.96 2.78 -13.65
N CYS A 65 -2.65 2.55 -13.53
CA CYS A 65 -2.06 1.72 -12.50
C CYS A 65 -0.82 2.37 -11.88
N VAL A 66 -0.66 2.16 -10.58
CA VAL A 66 0.52 2.52 -9.79
C VAL A 66 1.05 1.28 -9.09
N ALA A 67 2.35 1.01 -9.17
CA ALA A 67 3.00 0.00 -8.33
C ALA A 67 3.93 0.71 -7.35
N THR A 68 3.84 0.41 -6.06
CA THR A 68 4.70 1.01 -5.04
C THR A 68 5.54 -0.06 -4.36
N LYS A 69 6.84 0.19 -4.25
CA LYS A 69 7.74 -0.60 -3.41
C LYS A 69 7.66 -0.04 -1.98
N MET A 70 6.77 -0.63 -1.20
CA MET A 70 6.38 -0.22 0.14
C MET A 70 7.12 -1.05 1.19
N TRP A 71 7.43 -0.44 2.34
CA TRP A 71 7.90 -1.18 3.51
C TRP A 71 6.70 -1.84 4.19
N ASP A 72 6.73 -3.16 4.35
CA ASP A 72 5.61 -3.95 4.87
C ASP A 72 5.20 -3.62 6.31
N ASN A 73 6.08 -3.04 7.11
CA ASN A 73 5.75 -2.58 8.45
C ASN A 73 5.11 -1.19 8.40
N ILE A 74 3.78 -1.17 8.44
CA ILE A 74 2.99 0.06 8.50
C ILE A 74 2.78 0.51 9.94
N THR A 75 2.69 1.82 10.16
CA THR A 75 2.37 2.44 11.46
C THR A 75 1.02 3.14 11.34
N TYR A 76 0.11 2.96 12.29
CA TYR A 76 -1.20 3.61 12.29
C TYR A 76 -1.68 3.89 13.71
N SER A 77 -2.64 4.81 13.84
CA SER A 77 -3.29 5.08 15.13
C SER A 77 -4.78 5.35 14.95
N PRO A 78 -5.63 4.95 15.92
CA PRO A 78 -7.06 5.23 15.89
C PRO A 78 -7.36 6.64 16.39
N ALA A 79 -8.29 7.33 15.73
CA ALA A 79 -8.79 8.65 16.13
C ALA A 79 -9.59 8.60 17.45
N THR A 80 -10.12 7.42 17.81
CA THR A 80 -10.93 7.17 19.02
C THR A 80 -10.64 5.80 19.60
N THR A 81 -10.69 5.68 20.94
CA THR A 81 -10.57 4.38 21.60
C THR A 81 -11.79 3.52 21.31
N THR A 82 -11.57 2.26 20.90
CA THR A 82 -12.65 1.28 20.69
C THR A 82 -13.24 0.79 22.02
N THR A 83 -14.42 0.20 21.98
CA THR A 83 -15.15 -0.23 23.19
C THR A 83 -14.41 -1.32 23.99
N SER A 84 -13.77 -2.27 23.31
CA SER A 84 -12.92 -3.29 23.95
C SER A 84 -11.60 -2.72 24.46
N GLY A 85 -11.15 -1.58 23.92
CA GLY A 85 -9.94 -0.89 24.31
C GLY A 85 -8.65 -1.42 23.67
N ASN A 86 -8.72 -2.40 22.75
CA ASN A 86 -7.52 -2.91 22.08
C ASN A 86 -6.94 -1.88 21.11
N CYS A 87 -7.80 -1.07 20.49
CA CYS A 87 -7.40 0.12 19.74
C CYS A 87 -7.58 1.38 20.61
N ALA A 88 -6.52 1.82 21.25
CA ALA A 88 -6.47 3.00 22.10
C ALA A 88 -6.11 4.25 21.29
N LYS A 89 -6.89 5.32 21.48
CA LYS A 89 -6.65 6.62 20.84
C LYS A 89 -5.20 7.09 21.05
N ALA A 90 -4.61 7.69 20.00
CA ALA A 90 -3.27 8.28 20.03
C ALA A 90 -2.16 7.30 20.43
N THR A 91 -2.42 6.00 20.33
CA THR A 91 -1.40 4.96 20.43
C THR A 91 -1.03 4.53 19.02
N ASP A 92 0.27 4.54 18.74
CA ASP A 92 0.80 4.02 17.48
C ASP A 92 0.88 2.49 17.56
N TYR A 93 0.23 1.85 16.60
CA TYR A 93 0.28 0.42 16.35
C TYR A 93 1.12 0.17 15.10
N THR A 94 1.76 -0.99 15.04
CA THR A 94 2.43 -1.46 13.84
C THR A 94 1.82 -2.76 13.36
N GLN A 95 1.75 -2.92 12.04
CA GLN A 95 1.31 -4.14 11.40
C GLN A 95 2.29 -4.49 10.29
N ASP A 96 2.73 -5.74 10.29
CA ASP A 96 3.46 -6.34 9.19
C ASP A 96 2.42 -6.95 8.24
N ILE A 97 2.42 -6.51 6.98
CA ILE A 97 1.45 -6.96 5.96
C ILE A 97 1.99 -8.06 5.04
N CYS A 98 3.25 -8.50 5.24
CA CYS A 98 3.92 -9.53 4.44
C CYS A 98 4.18 -10.80 5.26
N GLY A 99 4.59 -10.66 6.53
CA GLY A 99 5.09 -11.75 7.38
C GLY A 99 4.17 -12.18 8.54
N SER A 100 2.92 -11.73 8.59
CA SER A 100 2.08 -11.82 9.80
C SER A 100 1.50 -13.20 10.11
N ASP A 101 1.64 -14.17 9.21
CA ASP A 101 1.02 -15.47 9.38
C ASP A 101 2.12 -16.52 9.25
N ASN A 102 2.42 -17.23 10.34
CA ASN A 102 3.05 -18.56 10.28
C ASN A 102 2.16 -19.59 9.51
N ALA A 103 1.29 -19.13 8.60
CA ALA A 103 0.47 -19.93 7.74
C ALA A 103 1.35 -20.68 6.74
N SER A 104 0.93 -21.90 6.43
CA SER A 104 1.64 -22.85 5.58
C SER A 104 1.81 -22.44 4.11
N SER A 105 1.34 -21.25 3.71
CA SER A 105 1.43 -20.71 2.35
C SER A 105 2.21 -19.41 2.36
N VAL A 106 3.36 -19.42 1.69
CA VAL A 106 4.18 -18.23 1.55
C VAL A 106 3.50 -17.24 0.62
N THR A 107 3.25 -16.03 1.10
CA THR A 107 2.71 -14.93 0.28
C THR A 107 3.69 -14.61 -0.85
N ALA A 108 3.22 -14.77 -2.09
CA ALA A 108 3.98 -14.48 -3.29
C ALA A 108 3.83 -13.00 -3.67
N ILE A 109 4.93 -12.37 -4.06
CA ILE A 109 4.98 -10.97 -4.49
C ILE A 109 5.56 -10.93 -5.90
N TYR A 110 4.88 -10.23 -6.81
CA TYR A 110 5.42 -9.97 -8.14
C TYR A 110 6.39 -8.78 -8.10
N ASP A 111 7.60 -8.98 -8.61
CA ASP A 111 8.63 -7.95 -8.74
C ASP A 111 8.67 -7.39 -10.17
N PRO A 112 8.23 -6.14 -10.40
CA PRO A 112 8.26 -5.50 -11.70
C PRO A 112 9.68 -5.03 -12.11
N ASP A 113 10.68 -5.09 -11.22
CA ASP A 113 12.06 -4.72 -11.57
C ASP A 113 12.72 -5.77 -12.48
N ASN A 114 12.37 -7.04 -12.29
CA ASN A 114 12.96 -8.18 -12.99
C ASN A 114 11.93 -9.16 -13.56
N SER A 115 10.62 -8.86 -13.45
CA SER A 115 9.52 -9.72 -13.92
C SER A 115 9.57 -11.11 -13.30
N SER A 116 9.85 -11.18 -12.00
CA SER A 116 9.90 -12.43 -11.24
C SER A 116 8.94 -12.41 -10.07
N THR A 117 8.86 -13.53 -9.36
CA THR A 117 8.11 -13.64 -8.12
C THR A 117 9.07 -14.02 -7.01
N TYR A 118 8.92 -13.37 -5.87
CA TYR A 118 9.59 -13.75 -4.62
C TYR A 118 8.54 -13.90 -3.53
N ASN A 119 9.01 -14.28 -2.36
CA ASN A 119 8.18 -14.68 -1.25
C ASN A 119 8.55 -13.85 -0.04
N CYS A 120 7.56 -13.46 0.76
CA CYS A 120 7.78 -12.93 2.09
C CYS A 120 8.62 -13.92 2.92
N SER A 121 9.57 -13.39 3.70
CA SER A 121 10.34 -14.20 4.63
C SER A 121 9.43 -14.75 5.74
N LEU A 122 9.44 -16.07 5.91
CA LEU A 122 8.79 -16.75 7.04
C LEU A 122 9.84 -16.98 8.14
N ASP A 123 10.06 -16.00 9.01
CA ASP A 123 10.90 -16.18 10.20
C ASP A 123 10.08 -16.05 11.49
N SER A 124 10.57 -16.69 12.54
CA SER A 124 10.00 -16.69 13.89
C SER A 124 10.02 -15.33 14.59
N ALA A 125 10.72 -14.35 14.01
CA ALA A 125 10.71 -12.95 14.39
C ALA A 125 10.25 -12.11 13.18
N PRO A 126 9.50 -11.02 13.37
CA PRO A 126 9.05 -10.18 12.26
C PRO A 126 10.25 -9.65 11.48
N THR A 127 10.42 -10.16 10.26
CA THR A 127 11.38 -9.65 9.29
C THR A 127 10.63 -8.73 8.36
N ASN A 128 10.84 -7.43 8.56
CA ASN A 128 10.27 -6.43 7.68
C ASN A 128 11.07 -6.36 6.38
N GLU A 129 10.36 -6.24 5.27
CA GLU A 129 10.90 -6.30 3.93
C GLU A 129 10.25 -5.24 3.01
N TRP A 130 10.92 -4.99 1.89
CA TRP A 130 10.34 -4.20 0.82
C TRP A 130 9.44 -5.09 -0.04
N ILE A 131 8.17 -4.69 -0.17
CA ILE A 131 7.16 -5.39 -0.95
C ILE A 131 6.59 -4.52 -2.05
N TRP A 132 6.10 -5.15 -3.12
CA TRP A 132 5.39 -4.45 -4.18
C TRP A 132 3.89 -4.55 -3.98
N ILE A 133 3.21 -3.41 -4.01
CA ILE A 133 1.75 -3.32 -3.98
C ILE A 133 1.29 -2.62 -5.26
N TYR A 134 0.23 -3.15 -5.87
CA TYR A 134 -0.33 -2.65 -7.11
C TYR A 134 -1.66 -1.95 -6.83
N PHE A 135 -1.85 -0.74 -7.36
CA PHE A 135 -3.09 0.01 -7.29
C PHE A 135 -3.59 0.23 -8.71
N SER A 136 -4.83 -0.14 -9.01
CA SER A 136 -5.33 -0.09 -10.37
C SER A 136 -6.81 0.25 -10.47
N THR A 137 -7.14 1.00 -11.52
CA THR A 137 -8.53 1.27 -11.93
C THR A 137 -9.28 0.04 -12.45
N ALA A 138 -8.57 -1.05 -12.78
CA ALA A 138 -9.18 -2.33 -13.16
C ALA A 138 -9.37 -3.29 -11.99
N SER A 139 -8.70 -3.06 -10.86
CA SER A 139 -8.85 -3.93 -9.70
C SER A 139 -10.27 -3.83 -9.12
N THR A 140 -10.82 -4.99 -8.77
CA THR A 140 -12.11 -5.13 -8.11
C THR A 140 -11.98 -5.66 -6.68
N ASP A 141 -10.76 -5.73 -6.12
CA ASP A 141 -10.53 -6.27 -4.79
C ASP A 141 -11.02 -5.34 -3.68
N SER A 142 -12.31 -5.48 -3.36
CA SER A 142 -12.95 -4.76 -2.27
C SER A 142 -12.83 -5.45 -0.92
N ASP A 143 -12.22 -6.64 -0.88
CA ASP A 143 -12.15 -7.46 0.32
C ASP A 143 -10.92 -7.04 1.14
N ASN A 144 -11.19 -6.58 2.36
CA ASN A 144 -10.18 -5.95 3.23
C ASN A 144 -10.13 -6.63 4.60
N VAL A 145 -10.57 -7.90 4.69
CA VAL A 145 -11.02 -8.47 5.97
C VAL A 145 -9.98 -9.39 6.60
N THR A 146 -9.11 -10.01 5.81
CA THR A 146 -8.05 -10.92 6.28
C THR A 146 -6.72 -10.66 5.58
N LEU A 147 -5.62 -11.11 6.19
CA LEU A 147 -4.27 -11.00 5.61
C LEU A 147 -4.11 -11.91 4.38
N ALA A 148 -4.81 -13.04 4.33
CA ALA A 148 -4.89 -13.91 3.15
C ALA A 148 -5.52 -13.20 1.94
N ASP A 149 -6.39 -12.21 2.17
CA ASP A 149 -6.97 -11.40 1.09
C ASP A 149 -5.93 -10.46 0.46
N LEU A 150 -4.85 -10.11 1.18
CA LEU A 150 -3.80 -9.21 0.69
C LEU A 150 -2.89 -9.86 -0.36
N GLU A 151 -2.86 -11.19 -0.52
CA GLU A 151 -1.99 -11.85 -1.52
C GLU A 151 -2.26 -11.28 -2.93
N ASN A 152 -3.52 -11.03 -3.25
CA ASN A 152 -3.91 -10.48 -4.53
C ASN A 152 -3.34 -9.06 -4.75
N ASP A 153 -3.19 -8.26 -3.68
CA ASP A 153 -2.67 -6.89 -3.75
C ASP A 153 -1.21 -6.82 -4.19
N PHE A 154 -0.45 -7.92 -4.01
CA PHE A 154 0.95 -8.06 -4.40
C PHE A 154 1.15 -8.47 -5.86
N HIS A 155 0.06 -8.56 -6.61
CA HIS A 155 0.06 -8.87 -8.03
C HIS A 155 -0.68 -7.80 -8.84
N PRO A 156 -0.20 -7.47 -10.05
CA PRO A 156 -0.96 -6.59 -10.93
C PRO A 156 -2.23 -7.30 -11.42
N PRO A 157 -3.33 -6.55 -11.65
CA PRO A 157 -4.49 -7.08 -12.33
C PRO A 157 -4.16 -7.55 -13.74
N THR A 158 -4.92 -8.54 -14.19
CA THR A 158 -4.88 -9.06 -15.56
C THR A 158 -6.29 -9.12 -16.12
N SER A 159 -6.43 -9.37 -17.42
CA SER A 159 -7.75 -9.58 -18.03
C SER A 159 -8.51 -10.76 -17.42
N ASP A 160 -7.78 -11.75 -16.89
CA ASP A 160 -8.34 -13.01 -16.41
C ASP A 160 -8.54 -13.01 -14.89
N ASN A 161 -7.86 -12.09 -14.19
CA ASN A 161 -7.97 -11.90 -12.75
C ASN A 161 -7.94 -10.41 -12.40
N LEU A 162 -9.14 -9.85 -12.21
CA LEU A 162 -9.36 -8.47 -11.77
C LEU A 162 -9.37 -8.32 -10.25
N SER A 163 -9.36 -9.41 -9.49
CA SER A 163 -9.19 -9.36 -8.04
C SER A 163 -7.76 -9.07 -7.64
N ASN A 164 -6.80 -9.05 -8.57
CA ASN A 164 -5.42 -8.65 -8.29
C ASN A 164 -5.28 -7.12 -8.18
N GLY A 165 -4.43 -6.70 -7.26
CA GLY A 165 -4.15 -5.31 -6.93
C GLY A 165 -5.24 -4.67 -6.07
N VAL A 166 -4.93 -3.50 -5.53
CA VAL A 166 -5.83 -2.63 -4.78
C VAL A 166 -6.66 -1.76 -5.75
N PRO A 167 -7.97 -1.59 -5.53
CA PRO A 167 -8.79 -0.68 -6.32
C PRO A 167 -8.33 0.77 -6.21
N LEU A 168 -8.10 1.38 -7.36
CA LEU A 168 -7.83 2.81 -7.50
C LEU A 168 -9.06 3.49 -8.09
N ALA A 169 -9.76 4.30 -7.29
CA ALA A 169 -11.04 4.87 -7.71
C ALA A 169 -10.93 5.91 -8.84
N SER A 170 -9.75 6.50 -9.03
CA SER A 170 -9.48 7.48 -10.08
C SER A 170 -8.01 7.45 -10.48
N ALA A 171 -7.75 7.49 -11.79
CA ALA A 171 -6.41 7.50 -12.37
C ALA A 171 -5.67 8.82 -12.12
N LEU A 172 -4.34 8.77 -12.06
CA LEU A 172 -3.51 9.97 -12.03
C LEU A 172 -3.47 10.62 -13.42
N VAL A 173 -3.85 11.89 -13.53
CA VAL A 173 -3.77 12.66 -14.78
C VAL A 173 -2.65 13.69 -14.70
N VAL A 174 -1.59 13.47 -15.48
CA VAL A 174 -0.46 14.40 -15.61
C VAL A 174 -0.61 15.20 -16.90
N SER A 175 -0.59 16.52 -16.75
CA SER A 175 -0.64 17.50 -17.82
C SER A 175 0.28 18.67 -17.47
N ALA A 176 0.59 19.53 -18.45
CA ALA A 176 1.47 20.68 -18.24
C ALA A 176 1.01 21.68 -17.16
N ALA A 177 -0.23 21.54 -16.66
CA ALA A 177 -0.81 22.41 -15.63
C ALA A 177 -1.35 21.65 -14.40
N SER A 178 -1.23 20.32 -14.33
CA SER A 178 -1.80 19.54 -13.22
C SER A 178 -0.76 19.13 -12.19
N SER A 179 -1.15 19.27 -10.93
CA SER A 179 -0.60 18.53 -9.79
C SER A 179 -1.63 17.47 -9.41
N GLY A 180 -1.25 16.21 -9.32
CA GLY A 180 -2.12 15.15 -8.81
C GLY A 180 -1.75 14.81 -7.37
N SER A 181 -2.74 14.63 -6.50
CA SER A 181 -2.54 14.18 -5.13
C SER A 181 -3.06 12.75 -4.97
N LEU A 182 -2.26 11.87 -4.38
CA LEU A 182 -2.76 10.57 -3.93
C LEU A 182 -3.57 10.80 -2.65
N LYS A 183 -4.86 10.52 -2.71
CA LYS A 183 -5.75 10.53 -1.56
C LYS A 183 -5.89 9.12 -1.02
N THR A 184 -5.60 9.00 0.27
CA THR A 184 -5.79 7.78 1.05
C THR A 184 -6.96 7.99 2.00
N THR A 185 -8.02 7.21 1.82
CA THR A 185 -9.20 7.26 2.69
C THR A 185 -9.04 6.23 3.80
N ILE A 186 -8.84 6.73 5.01
CA ILE A 186 -8.57 5.94 6.23
C ILE A 186 -9.75 5.92 7.22
N THR A 187 -10.90 6.44 6.80
CA THR A 187 -12.16 6.38 7.55
C THR A 187 -12.61 4.93 7.72
N ASN A 188 -12.99 4.55 8.94
CA ASN A 188 -13.47 3.21 9.29
C ASN A 188 -12.48 2.09 8.90
N ARG A 189 -11.17 2.34 9.02
CA ARG A 189 -10.10 1.38 8.66
C ARG A 189 -9.35 0.77 9.84
N VAL A 190 -9.47 1.30 11.05
CA VAL A 190 -8.86 0.67 12.22
C VAL A 190 -9.86 -0.27 12.86
N ALA A 191 -9.57 -1.57 12.84
CA ALA A 191 -10.42 -2.61 13.37
C ALA A 191 -9.90 -3.10 14.72
N ASP A 192 -10.84 -3.34 15.62
CA ASP A 192 -10.60 -4.05 16.87
C ASP A 192 -11.36 -5.36 16.72
N ASP A 193 -10.64 -6.44 16.52
CA ASP A 193 -11.19 -7.78 16.29
C ASP A 193 -11.42 -8.54 17.60
N THR A 194 -11.36 -7.84 18.74
CA THR A 194 -11.38 -8.33 20.14
C THR A 194 -10.08 -8.98 20.63
N THR A 195 -9.14 -9.30 19.74
CA THR A 195 -7.81 -9.85 20.09
C THR A 195 -6.68 -8.86 19.89
N GLU A 196 -6.77 -7.99 18.89
CA GLU A 196 -5.77 -7.00 18.55
C GLU A 196 -6.38 -5.75 17.92
N CYS A 197 -5.54 -4.75 17.75
CA CYS A 197 -5.82 -3.63 16.87
C CYS A 197 -5.15 -3.91 15.53
N MET A 198 -5.90 -3.78 14.44
CA MET A 198 -5.41 -3.99 13.07
C MET A 198 -5.88 -2.86 12.16
N MET A 199 -5.14 -2.63 11.08
CA MET A 199 -5.53 -1.69 10.03
C MET A 199 -5.97 -2.46 8.78
N TYR A 200 -7.20 -2.24 8.36
CA TYR A 200 -7.70 -2.68 7.07
C TYR A 200 -7.18 -1.79 5.94
N LYS A 201 -7.06 -2.38 4.76
CA LYS A 201 -6.67 -1.71 3.51
C LYS A 201 -7.43 -0.39 3.33
N PRO A 202 -6.72 0.76 3.20
CA PRO A 202 -7.34 2.04 2.87
C PRO A 202 -7.97 2.03 1.48
N ALA A 203 -8.84 3.00 1.18
CA ALA A 203 -9.23 3.25 -0.20
C ALA A 203 -8.31 4.30 -0.83
N PHE A 204 -7.96 4.14 -2.10
CA PHE A 204 -7.00 4.99 -2.79
C PHE A 204 -7.63 5.64 -4.03
N SER A 205 -7.31 6.91 -4.27
CA SER A 205 -7.74 7.66 -5.45
C SER A 205 -6.78 8.79 -5.77
N PHE A 206 -6.66 9.20 -7.03
CA PHE A 206 -6.04 10.47 -7.38
C PHE A 206 -7.07 11.59 -7.52
N GLU A 207 -6.71 12.78 -7.03
CA GLU A 207 -7.45 14.05 -7.15
C GLU A 207 -6.59 15.16 -7.76
#